data_AF-A0A429RL45-F1
#
_entry.id   AF-A0A429RL45-F1
#
_cell.length_a   1.000
_cell.length_b   1.000
_cell.length_c   1.000
_cell.angle_alpha   90.00
_cell.angle_beta   90.00
_cell.angle_gamma   90.00
#
_symmetry.space_group_name_H-M   'P 1'
#
loop_
_entity.id
_entity.type
_entity.pdbx_description
1 polymer ?
#
loop_
_entity_poly.entity_id
_entity_poly.type
_entity_poly.pdbx_seq_one_letter_code
_entity_poly.pdbx_strand_id
1 'polypeptide(L)'
;MADGIRVLSDLKNKFANYEEYERCLTDLNRYIVEINRINKQSAGQDEIGKTYHQTVDKATEGLTEQIASIRKRLGSIADAGDRTVKNMNNADDEATQTIG
;
A
#
# COMPACT_ATOMS: atom_id res chain seq x y z
N MET A 1 11.99 17.93 25.27
CA MET A 1 10.98 16.88 25.58
C MET A 1 9.62 17.18 24.95
N ALA A 2 8.98 18.34 25.17
CA ALA A 2 7.65 18.65 24.60
C ALA A 2 7.58 18.61 23.06
N ASP A 3 8.61 19.13 22.36
CA ASP A 3 8.64 19.10 20.89
C ASP A 3 8.82 17.69 20.31
N GLY A 4 9.58 16.81 20.99
CA GLY A 4 9.77 15.42 20.58
C GLY A 4 8.47 14.60 20.64
N ILE A 5 7.71 14.77 21.73
CA ILE A 5 6.40 14.13 21.93
C ILE A 5 5.40 14.58 20.85
N ARG A 6 5.41 15.86 20.48
CA ARG A 6 4.53 16.40 19.44
C ARG A 6 4.85 15.83 18.07
N VAL A 7 6.13 15.75 17.69
CA VAL A 7 6.57 15.15 16.41
C VAL A 7 6.19 13.68 16.33
N LEU A 8 6.34 12.93 17.43
CA LEU A 8 5.95 11.51 17.50
C LEU A 8 4.43 11.33 17.33
N SER A 9 3.63 12.18 17.96
CA SER A 9 2.17 12.18 17.83
C SER A 9 1.73 12.49 16.40
N ASP A 10 2.32 13.51 15.77
CA ASP A 10 2.05 13.87 14.37
C ASP A 10 2.43 12.73 13.41
N LEU A 11 3.53 12.03 13.70
CA LEU A 11 3.97 10.88 12.91
C LEU A 11 3.01 9.69 13.06
N LYS A 12 2.63 9.34 14.30
CA LYS A 12 1.62 8.30 14.56
C LYS A 12 0.29 8.61 13.89
N ASN A 13 -0.16 9.86 13.92
CA ASN A 13 -1.40 10.28 13.25
C ASN A 13 -1.32 10.17 11.72
N LYS A 14 -0.16 10.47 11.12
CA LYS A 14 0.04 10.28 9.67
C LYS A 14 0.02 8.81 9.25
N PHE A 15 0.45 7.90 10.13
CA PHE A 15 0.42 6.45 9.87
C PHE A 15 -0.85 5.75 10.36
N ALA A 16 -1.72 6.42 11.13
CA ALA A 16 -2.93 5.81 11.69
C ALA A 16 -3.87 5.23 10.62
N ASN A 17 -3.94 5.86 9.45
CA ASN A 17 -4.81 5.42 8.35
C ASN A 17 -4.13 4.38 7.44
N TYR A 18 -2.90 3.96 7.74
CA TYR A 18 -2.14 3.06 6.89
C TYR A 18 -2.85 1.71 6.69
N GLU A 19 -3.43 1.15 7.74
CA GLU A 19 -4.20 -0.10 7.64
C GLU A 19 -5.40 0.03 6.71
N GLU A 20 -6.10 1.17 6.74
CA GLU A 20 -7.24 1.41 5.86
C GLU A 20 -6.79 1.51 4.39
N TYR A 21 -5.68 2.18 4.13
CA TYR A 21 -5.09 2.24 2.79
C TYR A 21 -4.61 0.87 2.30
N GLU A 22 -4.01 0.05 3.16
CA GLU A 22 -3.57 -1.29 2.79
C GLU A 22 -4.75 -2.21 2.47
N ARG A 23 -5.82 -2.15 3.27
CA ARG A 23 -7.07 -2.89 3.01
C ARG A 23 -7.69 -2.46 1.69
N CYS A 24 -7.84 -1.15 1.47
CA CYS A 24 -8.39 -0.61 0.23
C CYS A 24 -7.61 -1.08 -1.00
N LEU A 25 -6.27 -1.05 -0.94
CA LEU A 25 -5.42 -1.52 -2.04
C LEU A 25 -5.46 -3.02 -2.24
N THR A 26 -5.63 -3.79 -1.16
CA THR A 26 -5.80 -5.24 -1.25
C THR A 26 -7.11 -5.60 -1.93
N ASP A 27 -8.20 -4.92 -1.57
CA ASP A 27 -9.51 -5.10 -2.20
C ASP A 27 -9.48 -4.66 -3.67
N LEU A 28 -8.86 -3.50 -3.96
CA LEU A 28 -8.66 -3.01 -5.32
C LEU A 28 -7.91 -4.05 -6.18
N ASN A 29 -6.81 -4.60 -5.66
CA ASN A 29 -6.06 -5.64 -6.35
C ASN A 29 -6.92 -6.89 -6.60
N ARG A 30 -7.72 -7.32 -5.62
CA ARG A 30 -8.62 -8.47 -5.75
C ARG A 30 -9.63 -8.25 -6.87
N TYR A 31 -10.27 -7.08 -6.91
CA TYR A 31 -11.24 -6.75 -7.96
C TYR A 31 -10.61 -6.68 -9.34
N ILE A 32 -9.39 -6.15 -9.48
CA ILE A 32 -8.72 -6.12 -10.79
C ILE A 32 -8.34 -7.52 -11.26
N VAL A 33 -7.85 -8.39 -10.38
CA VAL A 33 -7.59 -9.80 -10.73
C VAL A 33 -8.87 -10.50 -11.16
N GLU A 34 -9.99 -10.25 -10.47
CA GLU A 34 -11.28 -10.80 -10.82
C GLU A 34 -11.81 -10.28 -12.16
N ILE A 35 -11.70 -8.98 -12.43
CA ILE A 35 -12.01 -8.38 -13.73
C ILE A 35 -11.15 -9.00 -14.83
N ASN A 36 -9.83 -9.15 -14.61
CA ASN A 36 -8.94 -9.77 -15.59
C ASN A 36 -9.33 -11.23 -15.87
N ARG A 37 -9.70 -11.99 -14.83
CA ARG A 37 -10.19 -13.36 -14.97
C ARG A 37 -11.46 -13.42 -15.80
N ILE A 38 -12.44 -12.55 -15.50
CA ILE A 38 -13.70 -12.47 -16.24
C ILE A 38 -13.44 -12.08 -17.69
N ASN A 39 -12.56 -11.11 -17.93
CA ASN A 39 -12.21 -10.66 -19.28
C ASN A 39 -11.57 -11.77 -20.09
N LYS A 40 -10.59 -12.51 -19.55
CA LYS A 40 -9.98 -13.68 -20.22
C LYS A 40 -10.97 -14.81 -20.50
N GLN A 41 -12.06 -14.89 -19.74
CA GLN A 41 -13.15 -15.85 -19.94
C GLN A 41 -14.26 -15.32 -20.86
N SER A 42 -14.30 -14.01 -21.09
CA SER A 42 -15.32 -13.33 -21.88
C SER A 42 -14.80 -13.07 -23.28
N ALA A 43 -15.70 -13.19 -24.26
CA ALA A 43 -15.42 -13.16 -25.69
C ALA A 43 -14.87 -14.48 -26.27
N GLY A 44 -15.51 -14.92 -27.35
CA GLY A 44 -15.17 -16.13 -28.08
C GLY A 44 -13.83 -16.03 -28.83
N GLN A 45 -13.46 -17.07 -29.57
CA GLN A 45 -12.22 -17.10 -30.34
C GLN A 45 -12.34 -16.45 -31.74
N ASP A 46 -13.43 -15.73 -31.99
CA ASP A 46 -13.62 -14.98 -33.23
C ASP A 46 -12.72 -13.73 -33.26
N GLU A 47 -12.61 -13.09 -34.43
CA GLU A 47 -11.73 -11.92 -34.61
C GLU A 47 -12.13 -10.74 -33.70
N ILE A 48 -13.41 -10.64 -33.34
CA ILE A 48 -13.91 -9.65 -32.38
C ILE A 48 -13.39 -9.96 -30.98
N GLY A 49 -13.48 -11.21 -30.54
CA GLY A 49 -12.96 -11.64 -29.25
C GLY A 49 -11.44 -11.52 -29.15
N LYS A 50 -10.69 -11.85 -30.20
CA LYS A 50 -9.22 -11.63 -30.22
C LYS A 50 -8.86 -10.16 -30.06
N THR A 51 -9.57 -9.26 -30.74
CA THR A 51 -9.35 -7.80 -30.66
C THR A 51 -9.71 -7.28 -29.26
N TYR A 52 -10.80 -7.79 -28.68
CA TYR A 52 -11.21 -7.49 -27.31
C TYR A 52 -10.13 -7.90 -26.29
N HIS A 53 -9.67 -9.15 -26.35
CA HIS A 53 -8.60 -9.66 -25.46
C HIS A 53 -7.31 -8.85 -25.57
N GLN A 54 -6.86 -8.50 -26.79
CA GLN A 54 -5.65 -7.69 -26.98
C GLN A 54 -5.71 -6.31 -26.28
N THR A 55 -6.89 -5.69 -26.27
CA THR A 55 -7.05 -4.36 -25.67
C THR A 55 -7.22 -4.46 -24.15
N VAL A 56 -8.02 -5.42 -23.71
CA VAL A 56 -8.45 -5.53 -22.32
C VAL A 56 -7.40 -6.20 -21.45
N ASP A 57 -6.79 -7.31 -21.90
CA ASP A 57 -5.79 -8.05 -21.13
C ASP A 57 -4.57 -7.18 -20.81
N LYS A 58 -4.10 -6.41 -21.79
CA LYS A 58 -2.95 -5.52 -21.60
C LYS A 58 -3.25 -4.41 -20.61
N ALA A 59 -4.47 -3.85 -20.65
CA ALA A 59 -4.87 -2.80 -19.73
C ALA A 59 -5.04 -3.33 -18.29
N THR A 60 -5.64 -4.50 -18.10
CA THR A 60 -5.84 -5.13 -16.79
C THR A 60 -4.53 -5.63 -16.16
N GLU A 61 -3.60 -6.14 -16.97
CA GLU A 61 -2.25 -6.48 -16.50
C GLU A 61 -1.49 -5.24 -16.03
N GLY A 62 -1.49 -4.15 -16.82
CA GLY A 62 -0.86 -2.90 -16.42
C GLY A 62 -1.44 -2.29 -15.14
N LEU A 63 -2.77 -2.39 -14.95
CA LEU A 63 -3.41 -1.94 -13.71
C LEU A 63 -2.99 -2.78 -12.49
N THR A 64 -2.86 -4.10 -12.67
CA THR A 64 -2.40 -5.00 -11.60
C THR A 64 -0.97 -4.66 -11.17
N GLU A 65 -0.08 -4.41 -12.13
CA GLU A 65 1.30 -3.98 -11.86
C GLU A 65 1.36 -2.64 -11.13
N GLN A 66 0.54 -1.67 -11.53
CA GLN A 66 0.47 -0.36 -10.88
C GLN A 66 0.02 -0.46 -9.42
N ILE A 67 -1.03 -1.25 -9.14
CA ILE A 67 -1.50 -1.46 -7.77
C ILE A 67 -0.44 -2.17 -6.93
N ALA A 68 0.22 -3.19 -7.48
CA ALA A 68 1.31 -3.88 -6.79
C ALA A 68 2.46 -2.91 -6.42
N SER A 69 2.81 -2.00 -7.33
CA SER A 69 3.82 -0.95 -7.10
C SER A 69 3.39 0.02 -5.99
N ILE A 70 2.13 0.48 -6.00
CA ILE A 70 1.57 1.36 -4.97
C ILE A 70 1.60 0.67 -3.61
N ARG A 71 1.14 -0.59 -3.54
CA ARG A 71 1.16 -1.39 -2.31
C ARG A 71 2.57 -1.56 -1.75
N LYS A 72 3.56 -1.86 -2.60
CA LYS A 72 4.96 -2.00 -2.19
C LYS A 72 5.53 -0.70 -1.63
N ARG A 73 5.23 0.44 -2.26
CA ARG A 73 5.68 1.76 -1.80
C ARG A 73 5.05 2.13 -0.45
N LEU A 74 3.75 1.87 -0.29
CA LEU A 74 3.05 2.09 0.96
C LEU A 74 3.60 1.19 2.08
N GLY A 75 3.84 -0.10 1.82
CA GLY A 75 4.54 -0.99 2.74
C GLY A 75 5.88 -0.44 3.22
N SER A 76 6.70 0.03 2.27
CA SER A 76 8.00 0.62 2.60
C SER A 76 7.89 1.88 3.46
N ILE A 77 6.86 2.70 3.23
CA ILE A 77 6.59 3.92 3.99
C ILE A 77 6.13 3.59 5.42
N ALA A 78 5.25 2.61 5.60
CA ALA A 78 4.84 2.14 6.93
C ALA A 78 5.99 1.54 7.73
N ASP A 79 6.80 0.67 7.11
CA ASP A 79 7.97 0.08 7.77
C ASP A 79 9.00 1.13 8.19
N ALA A 80 9.16 2.20 7.40
CA ALA A 80 10.02 3.32 7.76
C ALA A 80 9.41 4.14 8.92
N GLY A 81 8.10 4.36 8.90
CA GLY A 81 7.35 5.00 9.98
C GLY A 81 7.48 4.27 11.31
N ASP A 82 7.20 2.97 11.32
CA ASP A 82 7.30 2.12 12.50
C ASP A 82 8.73 2.10 13.09
N ARG A 83 9.74 1.98 12.23
CA ARG A 83 11.15 2.08 12.66
C ARG A 83 11.48 3.45 13.26
N THR A 84 10.98 4.53 12.67
CA THR A 84 11.21 5.88 13.20
C THR A 84 10.56 6.06 14.57
N VAL A 85 9.30 5.62 14.72
CA VAL A 85 8.59 5.65 16.01
C VAL A 85 9.32 4.84 17.08
N LYS A 86 9.78 3.62 16.75
CA LYS A 86 10.56 2.78 17.67
C LYS A 86 11.87 3.44 18.10
N ASN A 87 12.62 3.98 17.14
CA ASN A 87 13.89 4.66 17.44
C ASN A 87 13.69 5.89 18.34
N MET A 88 12.63 6.66 18.11
CA MET A 88 12.32 7.84 18.94
C MET A 88 11.90 7.44 20.37
N ASN A 89 11.07 6.40 20.52
CA ASN A 89 10.71 5.90 21.86
C ASN A 89 11.95 5.43 22.65
N ASN A 90 12.85 4.68 22.00
CA ASN A 90 14.07 4.21 22.64
C ASN A 90 14.99 5.37 23.05
N ALA A 91 15.10 6.41 22.22
CA ALA A 91 15.88 7.60 22.54
C ALA A 91 15.30 8.39 23.73
N ASP A 92 13.97 8.50 23.81
CA ASP A 92 13.30 9.13 24.96
C ASP A 92 13.48 8.31 26.25
N ASP A 93 13.42 6.98 26.18
CA ASP A 93 13.66 6.09 27.32
C ASP A 93 15.11 6.18 27.84
N GLU A 94 16.10 6.20 26.94
CA GLU A 94 17.52 6.38 27.28
C GLU A 94 17.81 7.78 27.87
N ALA A 95 17.19 8.83 27.32
CA ALA A 95 17.31 10.18 27.84
C ALA A 95 16.68 10.30 29.24
N THR A 96 15.60 9.58 29.51
CA THR A 96 14.93 9.55 30.81
C THR A 96 15.76 8.78 31.85
N GLN A 97 16.46 7.71 31.46
CA GLN A 97 17.36 6.96 32.35
C GLN A 97 18.67 7.68 32.69
N THR A 98 19.14 8.60 31.85
CA THR A 98 20.43 9.28 32.06
C THR A 98 20.30 10.53 32.95
N ILE A 99 19.07 11.00 33.21
CA ILE A 99 18.78 12.24 33.97
C ILE A 99 18.09 11.93 35.33
N GLY A 100 17.79 10.65 35.62
CA GLY A 100 17.31 10.19 36.93
C GLY A 100 18.43 9.57 37.77
#